data_AF-A0A4Q2IXU2-F1
#
_entry.id   AF-A0A4Q2IXU2-F1
#
_cell.length_a   1.000
_cell.length_b   1.000
_cell.length_c   1.000
_cell.angle_alpha   90.00
_cell.angle_beta   90.00
_cell.angle_gamma   90.00
#
_symmetry.space_group_name_H-M   'P 1'
#
loop_
_entity.id
_entity.type
_entity.pdbx_description
1 polymer ?
#
loop_
_entity_poly.entity_id
_entity_poly.type
_entity_poly.pdbx_seq_one_letter_code
_entity_poly.pdbx_strand_id
1 'polypeptide(L)'
;MANRPPVAQNARTEISIIFEPAFQGQKAGAVWIVESDENRRWFKKQSDLDAGSALFAPEGKEIGHGAILRSVWNVQEHYADWSRITVSGVVLTNELARELRDEGNIVGTEEGFALVRA
;
A
#
# COMPACT_ATOMS: atom_id res chain seq x y z
N MET A 1 34.05 -27.73 -3.64
CA MET A 1 32.85 -27.26 -4.39
C MET A 1 31.88 -26.71 -3.36
N ALA A 2 31.72 -25.39 -3.30
CA ALA A 2 30.82 -24.76 -2.34
C ALA A 2 29.40 -24.72 -2.93
N ASN A 3 28.45 -25.37 -2.27
CA ASN A 3 27.02 -25.22 -2.57
C ASN A 3 26.60 -23.79 -2.21
N ARG A 4 26.40 -22.95 -3.23
CA ARG A 4 25.62 -21.71 -3.05
C ARG A 4 24.17 -22.13 -2.77
N PRO A 5 23.51 -21.57 -1.74
CA PRO A 5 22.08 -21.77 -1.56
C PRO A 5 21.32 -21.19 -2.77
N PRO A 6 20.12 -21.69 -3.09
CA PRO A 6 19.32 -21.16 -4.17
C PRO A 6 19.02 -19.68 -3.89
N VAL A 7 19.25 -18.83 -4.91
CA VAL A 7 18.79 -17.44 -4.92
C VAL A 7 17.30 -17.46 -4.64
N ALA A 8 16.88 -16.80 -3.55
CA ALA A 8 15.47 -16.61 -3.26
C ALA A 8 14.82 -16.02 -4.52
N GLN A 9 13.88 -16.76 -5.09
CA GLN A 9 13.07 -16.28 -6.21
C GLN A 9 12.45 -14.96 -5.76
N ASN A 10 12.81 -13.87 -6.45
CA ASN A 10 12.39 -12.50 -6.17
C ASN A 10 10.97 -12.46 -5.56
N ALA A 11 10.90 -12.30 -4.24
CA ALA A 11 9.62 -12.11 -3.57
C ALA A 11 9.11 -10.76 -4.06
N ARG A 12 8.15 -10.80 -4.95
CA ARG A 12 7.48 -9.62 -5.50
C ARG A 12 6.79 -8.90 -4.33
N THR A 13 7.28 -7.71 -3.97
CA THR A 13 6.78 -6.98 -2.80
C THR A 13 5.38 -6.43 -3.11
N GLU A 14 4.37 -7.01 -2.47
CA GLU A 14 2.98 -6.56 -2.53
C GLU A 14 2.64 -5.71 -1.31
N ILE A 15 2.03 -4.56 -1.55
CA ILE A 15 1.79 -3.55 -0.53
C ILE A 15 0.32 -3.14 -0.55
N SER A 16 -0.27 -2.95 0.63
CA SER A 16 -1.61 -2.41 0.78
C SER A 16 -1.57 -1.03 1.42
N ILE A 17 -2.16 -0.03 0.77
CA ILE A 17 -2.43 1.29 1.32
C ILE A 17 -3.93 1.39 1.59
N ILE A 18 -4.32 1.56 2.85
CA ILE A 18 -5.71 1.48 3.29
C ILE A 18 -6.14 2.82 3.87
N PHE A 19 -7.06 3.49 3.18
CA PHE A 19 -7.65 4.76 3.60
C PHE A 19 -8.98 4.62 4.34
N GLU A 20 -9.47 3.39 4.53
CA GLU A 20 -10.67 3.13 5.32
C GLU A 20 -10.38 3.36 6.82
N PRO A 21 -11.11 4.25 7.51
CA PRO A 21 -10.84 4.56 8.91
C PRO A 21 -11.29 3.44 9.87
N ALA A 22 -11.98 2.40 9.41
CA ALA A 22 -12.50 1.33 10.26
C ALA A 22 -12.27 -0.06 9.66
N PHE A 23 -11.09 -0.28 9.08
CA PHE A 23 -10.76 -1.53 8.38
C PHE A 23 -10.94 -2.77 9.28
N GLN A 24 -11.67 -3.77 8.77
CA GLN A 24 -11.91 -5.05 9.47
C GLN A 24 -11.41 -6.28 8.68
N GLY A 25 -10.74 -6.07 7.54
CA GLY A 25 -10.27 -7.17 6.70
C GLY A 25 -9.02 -7.86 7.24
N GLN A 26 -8.61 -8.91 6.53
CA GLN A 26 -7.33 -9.58 6.73
C GLN A 26 -6.32 -9.07 5.70
N LYS A 27 -5.07 -8.86 6.14
CA LYS A 27 -3.94 -8.49 5.29
C LYS A 27 -2.69 -9.16 5.82
N ALA A 28 -1.79 -9.50 4.91
CA ALA A 28 -0.45 -9.98 5.19
C ALA A 28 0.55 -9.15 4.40
N GLY A 29 1.81 -9.13 4.84
CA GLY A 29 2.87 -8.36 4.20
C GLY A 29 2.83 -6.88 4.57
N ALA A 30 3.28 -6.04 3.63
CA ALA A 30 3.42 -4.59 3.84
C ALA A 30 2.07 -3.89 3.85
N VAL A 31 1.72 -3.27 4.99
CA VAL A 31 0.46 -2.55 5.16
C VAL A 31 0.72 -1.14 5.67
N TRP A 32 0.26 -0.15 4.90
CA TRP A 32 0.19 1.24 5.32
C TRP A 32 -1.27 1.59 5.48
N ILE A 33 -1.71 1.88 6.70
CA ILE A 33 -3.12 2.08 7.01
C ILE A 33 -3.35 3.43 7.69
N VAL A 34 -4.42 4.11 7.30
CA VAL A 34 -4.77 5.42 7.84
C VAL A 34 -4.99 5.35 9.35
N GLU A 35 -4.50 6.33 10.07
CA GLU A 35 -4.61 6.37 11.52
C GLU A 35 -6.05 6.70 11.95
N SER A 36 -6.62 5.80 12.76
CA SER A 36 -7.88 5.95 13.47
C SER A 36 -7.87 5.10 14.74
N ASP A 37 -8.89 5.21 15.59
CA ASP A 37 -8.97 4.38 16.80
C ASP A 37 -9.23 2.90 16.46
N GLU A 38 -10.05 2.64 15.45
CA GLU A 38 -10.35 1.31 14.92
C GLU A 38 -9.09 0.68 14.30
N ASN A 39 -8.39 1.41 13.43
CA ASN A 39 -7.20 0.92 12.76
C ASN A 39 -6.04 0.74 13.72
N ARG A 40 -5.90 1.60 14.75
CA ARG A 40 -4.93 1.38 15.84
C ARG A 40 -5.21 0.08 16.59
N ARG A 41 -6.48 -0.24 16.87
CA ARG A 41 -6.86 -1.51 17.50
C ARG A 41 -6.63 -2.70 16.57
N TRP A 42 -6.92 -2.57 15.29
CA TRP A 42 -6.67 -3.60 14.28
C TRP A 42 -5.17 -3.88 14.13
N PHE A 43 -4.36 -2.84 13.94
CA PHE A 43 -2.92 -2.94 13.70
C PHE A 43 -2.18 -3.62 14.87
N LYS A 44 -2.53 -3.27 16.11
CA LYS A 44 -1.97 -3.89 17.32
C LYS A 44 -2.25 -5.39 17.47
N LYS A 45 -3.28 -5.91 16.80
CA LYS A 45 -3.64 -7.33 16.85
C LYS A 45 -2.89 -8.17 15.81
N GLN A 46 -2.28 -7.54 14.81
CA GLN A 46 -1.58 -8.26 13.75
C GLN A 46 -0.20 -8.71 14.23
N SER A 47 0.18 -9.93 13.86
CA SER A 47 1.46 -10.55 14.24
C SER A 47 2.38 -10.84 13.06
N ASP A 48 1.86 -10.74 11.85
CA ASP A 48 2.42 -11.22 10.58
C ASP A 48 2.54 -10.10 9.53
N LEU A 49 2.43 -8.84 9.95
CA LEU A 49 2.72 -7.71 9.08
C LEU A 49 4.21 -7.58 8.83
N ASP A 50 4.55 -7.08 7.64
CA ASP A 50 5.92 -6.73 7.29
C ASP A 50 6.45 -5.63 8.22
N ALA A 51 7.77 -5.63 8.48
CA ALA A 51 8.42 -4.68 9.38
C ALA A 51 8.30 -3.21 8.94
N GLY A 52 8.13 -2.95 7.64
CA GLY A 52 7.88 -1.61 7.10
C GLY A 52 6.41 -1.21 7.10
N SER A 53 5.53 -1.98 7.74
CA SER A 53 4.11 -1.62 7.89
C SER A 53 3.94 -0.43 8.85
N ALA A 54 2.98 0.44 8.58
CA ALA A 54 2.81 1.68 9.31
C ALA A 54 1.34 2.12 9.46
N LEU A 55 1.06 2.80 10.57
CA LEU A 55 -0.08 3.69 10.68
C LEU A 55 0.34 5.07 10.17
N PHE A 56 -0.43 5.69 9.28
CA PHE A 56 -0.11 7.01 8.75
C PHE A 56 -1.27 7.99 8.92
N ALA A 57 -0.95 9.27 9.18
CA ALA A 57 -1.93 10.34 9.25
C ALA A 57 -1.82 11.22 7.99
N PRO A 58 -2.89 11.37 7.18
CA PRO A 58 -2.93 12.31 6.08
C PRO A 58 -2.71 13.73 6.59
N GLU A 59 -1.83 14.49 5.94
CA GLU A 59 -1.67 15.91 6.25
C GLU A 59 -2.99 16.64 6.02
N GLY A 60 -3.37 17.51 6.94
CA GLY A 60 -4.62 18.27 6.85
C GLY A 60 -5.89 17.49 7.26
N LYS A 61 -5.76 16.24 7.73
CA LYS A 61 -6.87 15.38 8.23
C LYS A 61 -7.92 14.98 7.19
N GLU A 62 -7.83 15.46 5.95
CA GLU A 62 -8.72 15.07 4.87
C GLU A 62 -8.02 14.09 3.91
N ILE A 63 -8.73 13.04 3.54
CA ILE A 63 -8.27 12.08 2.53
C ILE A 63 -8.58 12.66 1.16
N GLY A 64 -7.72 13.58 0.72
CA GLY A 64 -7.79 14.21 -0.59
C GLY A 64 -6.82 13.61 -1.60
N HIS A 65 -6.90 14.08 -2.85
CA HIS A 65 -6.03 13.70 -3.96
C HIS A 65 -4.54 13.71 -3.59
N GLY A 66 -4.05 14.80 -2.99
CA GLY A 66 -2.64 14.93 -2.61
C GLY A 66 -2.20 13.95 -1.51
N ALA A 67 -3.08 13.58 -0.59
CA ALA A 67 -2.77 12.57 0.43
C ALA A 67 -2.59 11.18 -0.19
N ILE A 68 -3.44 10.83 -1.17
CA ILE A 68 -3.35 9.57 -1.89
C ILE A 68 -2.03 9.46 -2.66
N LEU A 69 -1.68 10.50 -3.43
CA LEU A 69 -0.42 10.51 -4.19
C LEU A 69 0.81 10.40 -3.28
N ARG A 70 0.88 11.21 -2.22
CA ARG A 70 2.01 11.16 -1.28
C ARG A 70 2.13 9.80 -0.60
N SER A 71 1.02 9.18 -0.20
CA SER A 71 1.07 7.82 0.37
C SER A 71 1.61 6.80 -0.63
N VAL A 72 1.19 6.87 -1.90
CA VAL A 72 1.73 6.00 -2.95
C VAL A 72 3.22 6.22 -3.13
N TRP A 73 3.67 7.46 -3.37
CA TRP A 73 5.08 7.77 -3.58
C TRP A 73 5.96 7.40 -2.38
N ASN A 74 5.53 7.71 -1.15
CA ASN A 74 6.28 7.34 0.07
C ASN A 74 6.45 5.82 0.19
N VAL A 75 5.43 5.05 -0.16
CA VAL A 75 5.50 3.59 -0.16
C VAL A 75 6.46 3.08 -1.24
N GLN A 76 6.46 3.68 -2.43
CA GLN A 76 7.37 3.31 -3.51
C GLN A 76 8.83 3.60 -3.14
N GLU A 77 9.10 4.71 -2.45
CA GLU A 77 10.42 5.04 -1.90
C GLU A 77 10.84 4.04 -0.82
N HIS A 78 9.90 3.62 0.03
CA HIS A 78 10.17 2.66 1.12
C HIS A 78 10.43 1.23 0.60
N TYR A 79 9.73 0.82 -0.46
CA TYR A 79 9.81 -0.52 -1.04
C TYR A 79 10.21 -0.45 -2.52
N ALA A 80 11.48 -0.21 -2.81
CA ALA A 80 11.95 0.04 -4.18
C ALA A 80 11.67 -1.11 -5.17
N ASP A 81 11.47 -2.34 -4.69
CA ASP A 81 11.21 -3.55 -5.48
C ASP A 81 9.73 -3.95 -5.53
N TRP A 82 8.81 -3.02 -5.22
CA TRP A 82 7.38 -3.26 -5.27
C TRP A 82 6.91 -3.74 -6.65
N SER A 83 6.04 -4.75 -6.64
CA SER A 83 5.37 -5.27 -7.84
C SER A 83 3.91 -4.84 -7.92
N ARG A 84 3.28 -4.67 -6.76
CA ARG A 84 1.87 -4.29 -6.66
C ARG A 84 1.63 -3.39 -5.44
N ILE A 85 0.95 -2.27 -5.67
CA ILE A 85 0.40 -1.43 -4.60
C ILE A 85 -1.11 -1.43 -4.76
N THR A 86 -1.81 -1.99 -3.78
CA THR A 86 -3.29 -1.95 -3.72
C THR A 86 -3.70 -0.80 -2.82
N VAL A 87 -4.52 0.11 -3.35
CA VAL A 87 -5.04 1.28 -2.64
C VAL A 87 -6.55 1.10 -2.44
N SER A 88 -7.00 1.07 -1.18
CA SER A 88 -8.42 0.87 -0.84
C SER A 88 -8.98 1.99 0.04
N GLY A 89 -10.31 2.13 0.05
CA GLY A 89 -11.02 3.15 0.83
C GLY A 89 -11.08 4.52 0.14
N VAL A 90 -10.71 4.59 -1.14
CA VAL A 90 -10.73 5.80 -1.98
C VAL A 90 -11.18 5.46 -3.39
N VAL A 91 -11.73 6.45 -4.09
CA VAL A 91 -12.16 6.30 -5.49
C VAL A 91 -11.01 6.67 -6.43
N LEU A 92 -10.75 5.83 -7.44
CA LEU A 92 -9.86 6.18 -8.53
C LEU A 92 -10.48 7.29 -9.38
N THR A 93 -9.85 8.47 -9.38
CA THR A 93 -10.24 9.58 -10.24
C THR A 93 -9.38 9.62 -11.51
N ASN A 94 -9.88 10.29 -12.55
CA ASN A 94 -9.11 10.51 -13.78
C ASN A 94 -7.81 11.29 -13.54
N GLU A 95 -7.80 12.17 -12.54
CA GLU A 95 -6.63 12.94 -12.14
C GLU A 95 -5.57 12.03 -11.50
N LEU A 96 -5.96 11.22 -10.50
CA LEU A 96 -5.08 10.21 -9.90
C LEU A 96 -4.52 9.26 -10.96
N ALA A 97 -5.37 8.82 -11.89
CA ALA A 97 -4.95 7.92 -12.96
C ALA A 97 -3.90 8.55 -13.90
N ARG A 98 -3.96 9.87 -14.12
CA ARG A 98 -2.99 10.59 -14.96
C ARG A 98 -1.66 10.75 -14.26
N GLU A 99 -1.68 11.16 -12.99
CA GLU A 99 -0.48 11.39 -12.18
C GLU A 99 0.30 10.10 -11.92
N LEU A 100 -0.40 8.98 -11.72
CA LEU A 100 0.22 7.69 -11.42
C LEU A 100 0.58 6.86 -12.67
N ARG A 101 0.35 7.39 -13.88
CA ARG A 101 0.48 6.60 -15.13
C ARG A 101 1.92 6.15 -15.40
N ASP A 102 2.89 6.96 -15.00
CA ASP A 102 4.31 6.71 -15.25
C ASP A 102 4.89 5.76 -14.19
N GLU A 103 4.15 5.52 -13.11
CA GLU A 103 4.57 4.66 -12.00
C GLU A 103 4.27 3.18 -12.23
N GLY A 104 3.22 2.88 -13.00
CA GLY A 104 2.80 1.52 -13.32
C GLY A 104 1.43 1.47 -13.99
N ASN A 105 0.99 0.26 -14.33
CA ASN A 105 -0.34 0.04 -14.88
C ASN A 105 -1.38 0.15 -13.77
N ILE A 106 -2.37 1.03 -13.97
CA ILE A 106 -3.45 1.25 -13.01
C ILE A 106 -4.64 0.38 -13.36
N VAL A 107 -5.17 -0.32 -12.36
CA VAL A 107 -6.36 -1.18 -12.47
C VAL A 107 -7.37 -0.73 -11.42
N GLY A 108 -8.56 -0.30 -11.85
CA GLY A 108 -9.66 -0.01 -10.94
C GLY A 108 -10.20 -1.29 -10.29
N THR A 109 -10.64 -1.19 -9.04
CA THR A 109 -11.23 -2.28 -8.26
C THR A 109 -12.49 -1.79 -7.54
N GLU A 110 -13.29 -2.70 -6.98
CA GLU A 110 -14.49 -2.30 -6.21
C GLU A 110 -14.15 -1.46 -4.97
N GLU A 111 -13.00 -1.71 -4.34
CA GLU A 111 -12.58 -1.07 -3.10
C GLU A 111 -11.66 0.15 -3.33
N GLY A 112 -11.27 0.42 -4.57
CA GLY A 112 -10.33 1.47 -4.96
C GLY A 112 -9.56 1.14 -6.22
N PHE A 113 -8.24 1.01 -6.17
CA PHE A 113 -7.41 0.68 -7.34
C PHE A 113 -6.11 -0.03 -6.98
N ALA A 114 -5.39 -0.49 -7.99
CA ALA A 114 -4.05 -1.02 -7.84
C ALA A 114 -3.10 -0.47 -8.90
N LEU A 115 -1.85 -0.23 -8.50
CA LEU A 115 -0.71 -0.04 -9.41
C LEU A 115 0.04 -1.36 -9.54
N VAL A 116 0.42 -1.71 -10.76
CA VAL A 116 1.16 -2.94 -11.06
C VAL A 116 2.36 -2.64 -11.94
N ARG A 117 3.55 -3.09 -11.51
CA ARG A 117 4.77 -3.11 -12.32
C ARG A 117 4.96 -4.51 -12.92
N ALA A 118 5.38 -4.56 -14.18
CA ALA A 118 5.62 -5.79 -14.93
C ALA A 118 6.96 -6.43 -14.59
#